data_AF-A0A1W2DNB4-F1
#
_entry.id   AF-A0A1W2DNB4-F1
#
_cell.length_a   1.000
_cell.length_b   1.000
_cell.length_c   1.000
_cell.angle_alpha   90.00
_cell.angle_beta   90.00
_cell.angle_gamma   90.00
#
_symmetry.space_group_name_H-M   'P 1'
#
loop_
_entity.id
_entity.type
_entity.pdbx_description
1 polymer ?
#
loop_
_entity_poly.entity_id
_entity_poly.type
_entity_poly.pdbx_seq_one_letter_code
_entity_poly.pdbx_strand_id
1 'polypeptide(L)'
;MDFAWNDPHSDLVSLSGGPRDHRWFYYGDWIATRRASRRGRYPLEHPCGSSRCYAPTTAFAHQVTKAGTDMVARIWQYVPPPQWAAWGGEYRTPEEQHQTETPS
;
A
#
# COMPACT_ATOMS: atom_id res chain seq x y z
N MET A 1 13.68 8.77 6.68
CA MET A 1 13.24 7.39 6.43
C MET A 1 13.57 7.10 4.99
N ASP A 2 14.54 6.22 4.75
CA ASP A 2 14.76 5.68 3.42
C ASP A 2 13.53 4.85 3.08
N PHE A 3 12.82 5.23 2.03
CA PHE A 3 11.69 4.48 1.51
C PHE A 3 12.19 3.82 0.23
N ALA A 4 12.20 2.49 0.20
CA ALA A 4 12.67 1.72 -0.94
C ALA A 4 11.71 1.91 -2.12
N TRP A 5 12.01 2.86 -3.00
CA TRP A 5 11.30 3.07 -4.28
C TRP A 5 11.96 2.34 -5.45
N ASN A 6 13.23 1.98 -5.32
CA ASN A 6 14.10 1.69 -6.46
C ASN A 6 14.37 0.21 -6.74
N ASP A 7 13.65 -0.72 -6.09
CA ASP A 7 13.92 -2.14 -6.26
C ASP A 7 12.64 -2.99 -6.22
N PRO A 8 12.07 -3.42 -7.35
CA PRO A 8 10.95 -4.34 -7.38
C PRO A 8 11.45 -5.78 -7.24
N HIS A 9 12.16 -6.12 -6.16
CA HIS A 9 12.51 -7.51 -5.88
C HIS A 9 11.28 -8.40 -5.62
N SER A 10 10.10 -7.82 -5.43
CA SER A 10 8.88 -8.58 -5.19
C SER A 10 7.65 -7.90 -5.79
N ASP A 11 6.86 -8.69 -6.50
CA ASP A 11 5.52 -8.34 -6.97
C ASP A 11 4.46 -8.35 -5.86
N LEU A 12 4.86 -8.57 -4.59
CA LEU A 12 3.96 -8.72 -3.46
C LEU A 12 4.08 -7.59 -2.44
N VAL A 13 2.94 -7.23 -1.86
CA VAL A 13 2.78 -6.29 -0.78
C VAL A 13 2.17 -7.01 0.42
N SER A 14 2.78 -6.87 1.58
CA SER A 14 2.23 -7.33 2.86
C SER A 14 1.80 -6.11 3.68
N LEU A 15 0.56 -6.11 4.17
CA LEU A 15 0.01 -5.02 4.96
C LEU A 15 0.23 -5.29 6.45
N SER A 16 0.73 -4.28 7.16
CA SER A 16 0.92 -4.34 8.61
C SER A 16 0.15 -3.25 9.34
N GLY A 17 -0.56 -3.64 10.39
CA GLY A 17 -1.43 -2.81 11.19
C GLY A 17 -2.73 -2.41 10.49
N GLY A 18 -3.58 -1.68 11.23
CA GLY A 18 -4.82 -1.13 10.70
C GLY A 18 -5.87 -2.17 10.26
N PRO A 19 -6.89 -1.75 9.49
CA PRO A 19 -8.04 -2.60 9.17
C PRO A 19 -7.77 -3.79 8.23
N ARG A 20 -6.58 -3.89 7.64
CA ARG A 20 -6.21 -4.91 6.65
C ARG A 20 -4.92 -5.64 7.02
N ASP A 21 -4.62 -5.67 8.32
CA ASP A 21 -3.42 -6.30 8.86
C ASP A 21 -3.26 -7.76 8.39
N HIS A 22 -2.00 -8.17 8.23
CA HIS A 22 -1.56 -9.49 7.77
C HIS A 22 -2.07 -9.92 6.39
N ARG A 23 -2.61 -9.01 5.58
CA ARG A 23 -3.05 -9.32 4.22
C ARG A 23 -1.93 -9.11 3.20
N TRP A 24 -1.85 -10.04 2.25
CA TRP A 24 -0.90 -10.00 1.14
C TRP A 24 -1.65 -9.73 -0.17
N PHE A 25 -1.05 -8.95 -1.05
CA PHE A 25 -1.59 -8.60 -2.37
C PHE A 25 -0.48 -8.64 -3.41
N TYR A 26 -0.84 -8.91 -4.67
CA TYR A 26 0.02 -8.48 -5.77
C TYR A 26 0.05 -6.95 -5.83
N TYR A 27 1.19 -6.39 -6.18
CA TYR A 27 1.42 -4.95 -6.19
C TYR A 27 0.40 -4.24 -7.10
N GLY A 28 0.17 -4.77 -8.31
CA GLY A 28 -0.82 -4.22 -9.25
C GLY A 28 -2.24 -4.14 -8.66
N ASP A 29 -2.69 -5.21 -8.00
CA ASP A 29 -4.01 -5.28 -7.36
C ASP A 29 -4.13 -4.33 -6.17
N TRP A 30 -3.02 -4.18 -5.42
CA TRP A 30 -2.96 -3.25 -4.30
C TRP A 30 -3.10 -1.80 -4.77
N ILE A 31 -2.37 -1.41 -5.82
CA ILE A 31 -2.49 -0.09 -6.42
C ILE A 31 -3.91 0.14 -6.97
N ALA A 32 -4.50 -0.86 -7.63
CA ALA A 32 -5.90 -0.79 -8.10
C ALA A 32 -6.90 -0.57 -6.94
N THR A 33 -6.69 -1.24 -5.81
CA THR A 33 -7.51 -1.09 -4.59
C THR A 33 -7.42 0.33 -4.04
N ARG A 34 -6.22 0.89 -3.94
CA ARG A 34 -6.01 2.30 -3.49
C ARG A 34 -6.65 3.30 -4.44
N ARG A 35 -6.59 3.05 -5.75
CA ARG A 35 -7.28 3.87 -6.76
C ARG A 35 -8.80 3.81 -6.61
N ALA A 36 -9.38 2.62 -6.45
CA ALA A 36 -10.81 2.46 -6.23
C ALA A 36 -11.28 3.20 -4.97
N SER A 37 -10.48 3.16 -3.89
CA SER A 37 -10.71 3.93 -2.67
C SER A 37 -10.80 5.44 -2.93
N ARG A 38 -9.89 6.02 -3.73
CA ARG A 38 -9.92 7.45 -4.11
C ARG A 38 -11.13 7.78 -4.97
N ARG A 39 -11.42 6.98 -5.99
CA ARG A 39 -12.60 7.20 -6.88
C ARG A 39 -13.91 7.20 -6.10
N GLY A 40 -14.04 6.29 -5.12
CA GLY A 40 -15.20 6.21 -4.25
C GLY A 40 -15.30 7.32 -3.21
N ARG A 41 -14.26 8.16 -3.05
CA ARG A 41 -14.18 9.27 -2.09
C ARG A 41 -14.54 8.88 -0.64
N TYR A 42 -14.32 7.62 -0.27
CA TYR A 42 -14.62 7.13 1.07
C TYR A 42 -13.77 7.85 2.12
N PRO A 43 -14.30 8.24 3.29
CA PRO A 43 -13.50 8.76 4.40
C PRO A 43 -12.34 7.83 4.75
N LEU A 44 -11.18 8.34 5.17
CA LEU A 44 -9.98 7.53 5.40
C LEU A 44 -10.16 6.53 6.56
N GLU A 45 -11.07 6.83 7.49
CA GLU A 45 -11.47 5.99 8.60
C GLU A 45 -12.36 4.82 8.16
N HIS A 46 -13.02 4.93 6.99
CA HIS A 46 -13.88 3.89 6.46
C HIS A 46 -13.03 2.70 5.96
N PRO A 47 -13.49 1.43 6.09
CA PRO A 47 -12.74 0.26 5.62
C PRO A 47 -12.32 0.29 4.13
N CYS A 48 -13.12 0.96 3.30
CA CYS A 48 -12.77 1.20 1.89
C CYS A 48 -11.78 2.35 1.72
N GLY A 49 -11.81 3.38 2.57
CA GLY A 49 -10.91 4.53 2.56
C GLY A 49 -9.50 4.20 3.09
N SER A 50 -9.45 3.36 4.12
CA SER A 50 -8.23 3.01 4.86
C SER A 50 -7.14 2.35 4.03
N SER A 51 -7.46 1.86 2.82
CA SER A 51 -6.45 1.31 1.90
C SER A 51 -5.41 2.35 1.48
N ARG A 52 -5.79 3.64 1.48
CA ARG A 52 -4.90 4.76 1.17
C ARG A 52 -3.95 5.10 2.32
N CYS A 53 -4.25 4.60 3.51
CA CYS A 53 -3.52 4.89 4.74
C CYS A 53 -2.27 4.03 4.94
N TYR A 54 -1.88 3.20 3.97
CA TYR A 54 -0.66 2.39 4.08
C TYR A 54 0.49 3.04 3.33
N ALA A 55 1.67 3.10 3.96
CA ALA A 55 2.92 3.58 3.38
C ALA A 55 3.89 2.41 3.24
N PRO A 56 4.58 2.23 2.10
CA PRO A 56 5.62 1.21 2.00
C PRO A 56 6.77 1.52 2.95
N THR A 57 7.48 0.48 3.34
CA THR A 57 8.67 0.52 4.18
C THR A 57 9.86 -0.11 3.45
N THR A 58 11.06 -0.02 4.04
CA THR A 58 12.24 -0.78 3.60
C THR A 58 12.26 -2.21 4.12
N ALA A 59 11.31 -2.60 4.97
CA ALA A 59 11.23 -3.93 5.52
C ALA A 59 10.49 -4.89 4.57
N PHE A 60 10.89 -6.17 4.62
CA PHE A 60 10.27 -7.25 3.86
C PHE A 60 9.72 -8.31 4.81
N ALA A 61 8.56 -8.85 4.45
CA ALA A 61 8.01 -10.04 5.05
C ALA A 61 8.43 -11.26 4.23
N HIS A 62 8.78 -12.35 4.92
CA HIS A 62 9.11 -13.64 4.31
C HIS A 62 8.07 -14.67 4.75
N GLN A 63 7.59 -15.46 3.80
CA GLN A 63 6.71 -16.58 4.07
C GLN A 63 7.09 -17.76 3.18
N VAL A 64 7.40 -18.89 3.82
CA VAL A 64 7.58 -20.16 3.11
C VAL A 64 6.22 -20.86 3.03
N THR A 65 5.75 -21.11 1.82
CA THR A 65 4.49 -21.85 1.63
C THR A 65 4.67 -23.33 1.97
N LYS A 66 3.57 -24.06 2.17
CA LYS A 66 3.60 -25.52 2.38
C LYS A 66 4.26 -26.28 1.22
N ALA A 67 4.29 -25.69 0.02
CA ALA A 67 4.95 -26.25 -1.17
C ALA A 67 6.46 -25.94 -1.23
N GLY A 68 7.03 -25.28 -0.21
CA GLY A 68 8.44 -24.93 -0.16
C GLY A 68 8.82 -23.69 -0.97
N THR A 69 7.85 -22.97 -1.54
CA THR A 69 8.10 -21.70 -2.22
C THR A 69 8.34 -20.60 -1.20
N ASP A 70 9.50 -19.94 -1.27
CA ASP A 70 9.79 -18.72 -0.51
C ASP A 70 9.10 -17.52 -1.18
N MET A 71 8.26 -16.82 -0.42
CA MET A 71 7.57 -15.63 -0.85
C MET A 71 8.09 -14.44 -0.05
N VAL A 72 8.64 -13.47 -0.77
CA VAL A 72 9.08 -12.20 -0.20
C VAL A 72 8.03 -11.15 -0.55
N ALA A 73 7.65 -10.28 0.38
CA ALA A 73 6.73 -9.16 0.12
C ALA A 73 7.22 -7.88 0.81
N ARG A 74 7.12 -6.74 0.13
CA ARG A 74 7.41 -5.44 0.77
C ARG A 74 6.34 -5.13 1.80
N ILE A 75 6.75 -4.77 3.01
CA ILE A 75 5.81 -4.37 4.06
C ILE A 75 5.33 -2.95 3.79
N TRP A 76 4.01 -2.78 3.80
CA TRP A 76 3.33 -1.50 3.83
C TRP A 76 2.66 -1.32 5.19
N GLN A 77 3.07 -0.29 5.91
CA GLN A 77 2.63 0.00 7.27
C GLN A 77 1.42 0.92 7.25
N TYR A 78 0.40 0.58 8.03
CA TYR A 78 -0.73 1.47 8.29
C TYR A 78 -0.26 2.69 9.08
N VAL A 79 -0.58 3.86 8.55
CA VAL A 79 -0.37 5.18 9.15
C VAL A 79 -1.75 5.79 9.37
N PRO A 80 -2.13 6.14 10.61
CA PRO A 80 -3.45 6.71 10.89
C PRO A 80 -3.72 8.03 10.13
N PRO A 81 -4.97 8.34 9.75
CA PRO A 81 -5.31 9.57 9.03
C PRO A 81 -4.80 10.88 9.66
N PRO A 82 -4.85 11.07 11.00
CA PRO A 82 -4.28 12.27 11.62
C PRO A 82 -2.78 12.44 11.36
N GLN A 83 -2.03 11.32 11.31
CA GLN A 83 -0.60 11.34 11.03
C GLN A 83 -0.32 11.66 9.56
N TRP A 84 -1.14 11.18 8.62
CA TRP A 84 -1.07 11.59 7.22
C TRP A 84 -1.27 13.09 7.02
N ALA A 85 -2.26 13.66 7.71
CA ALA A 85 -2.52 15.10 7.67
C ALA A 85 -1.31 15.90 8.17
N ALA A 86 -0.65 15.44 9.24
CA ALA A 86 0.56 16.05 9.76
C ALA A 86 1.75 15.98 8.79
N TRP A 87 1.81 14.95 7.95
CA TRP A 87 2.84 14.80 6.90
C TRP A 87 2.53 15.62 5.63
N GLY A 88 1.41 16.33 5.58
CA GLY A 88 1.00 17.15 4.44
C GLY A 88 0.18 16.40 3.38
N GLY A 89 -0.16 15.14 3.59
CA GLY A 89 -1.06 14.38 2.70
C GLY A 89 -0.73 12.90 2.61
N GLU A 90 -1.61 12.16 1.93
CA GLU A 90 -1.42 10.73 1.64
C GLU A 90 -0.18 10.50 0.78
N TYR A 91 0.58 9.45 1.09
CA TYR A 91 1.60 8.94 0.17
C TYR A 91 0.97 8.41 -1.13
N ARG A 92 1.56 8.74 -2.27
CA ARG A 92 1.22 8.21 -3.60
C ARG A 92 2.46 7.66 -4.27
N THR A 93 2.37 6.41 -4.73
CA THR A 93 3.38 5.78 -5.58
C THR A 93 3.53 6.54 -6.91
N PRO A 94 4.68 6.41 -7.61
CA PRO A 94 4.84 6.97 -8.95
C PRO A 94 3.70 6.56 -9.91
N GLU A 95 3.24 5.32 -9.83
CA GLU A 95 2.12 4.76 -10.59
C GLU A 95 0.77 5.40 -10.22
N GLU A 96 0.61 5.87 -9.00
CA GLU A 96 -0.56 6.63 -8.56
C GLU A 96 -0.46 8.11 -8.93
N GLN A 97 0.75 8.66 -9.09
CA GLN A 97 0.99 10.05 -9.49
C GLN A 97 0.83 10.25 -11.00
N HIS A 98 1.42 9.40 -11.84
CA HIS A 98 1.33 9.54 -13.31
C HIS A 98 -0.06 9.28 -13.89
N GLN A 99 -1.03 8.84 -13.08
CA GLN A 99 -2.40 8.56 -13.53
C GLN A 99 -3.42 9.63 -13.09
N THR A 100 -2.98 10.76 -12.54
CA THR A 100 -3.87 11.90 -12.28
C THR A 100 -4.16 12.77 -13.51
N GLU A 101 -3.62 12.44 -14.68
CA GLU A 101 -3.65 13.31 -15.87
C GLU A 101 -4.55 12.85 -17.03
N THR A 102 -5.46 11.90 -16.82
CA THR A 102 -6.49 11.61 -17.84
C THR A 102 -7.87 12.04 -17.35
N PRO A 103 -8.30 13.30 -17.59
CA PRO A 103 -9.71 13.63 -17.51
C PRO A 103 -10.43 12.87 -18.65
N SER A 104 -11.45 12.09 -18.28
CA SER A 104 -12.49 11.67 -19.24
C SER A 104 -13.37 12.85 -19.61
#